data_AF-A0A6P7H6P9-F1
#
_entry.id   AF-A0A6P7H6P9-F1
#
_cell.length_a   1.000
_cell.length_b   1.000
_cell.length_c   1.000
_cell.angle_alpha   90.00
_cell.angle_beta   90.00
_cell.angle_gamma   90.00
#
_symmetry.space_group_name_H-M   'P 1'
#
loop_
_entity.id
_entity.type
_entity.pdbx_description
1 polymer ?
#
loop_
_entity_poly.entity_id
_entity_poly.type
_entity_poly.pdbx_seq_one_letter_code
_entity_poly.pdbx_strand_id
1 'polypeptide(L)'
;MSKRHVAYIKPDEPSFLKKLKREAGYIEGPTVDTKRENYGEVSQEDLLDTEEEKPTVVVLKPGDLTAEEAQLEEERLKKGKSYFFTI
;
A
#
# COMPACT_ATOMS: atom_id res chain seq x y z
N MET A 1 17.19 36.00 2.66
CA MET A 1 16.75 34.61 2.87
C MET A 1 17.86 33.86 3.61
N SER A 2 17.77 33.74 4.94
CA SER A 2 18.82 33.10 5.75
C SER A 2 18.68 31.59 5.68
N LYS A 3 19.52 30.94 4.88
CA LYS A 3 19.65 29.48 4.83
C LYS A 3 20.31 29.04 6.14
N ARG A 4 19.50 28.56 7.09
CA ARG A 4 20.00 28.00 8.36
C ARG A 4 20.40 26.55 8.11
N HIS A 5 21.70 26.31 7.94
CA HIS A 5 22.25 24.96 7.85
C HIS A 5 22.22 24.34 9.25
N VAL A 6 21.19 23.54 9.56
CA VAL A 6 21.12 22.76 10.79
C VAL A 6 21.66 21.36 10.48
N ALA A 7 22.86 21.06 10.99
CA ALA A 7 23.39 19.71 10.97
C ALA A 7 22.91 18.99 12.24
N TYR A 8 22.17 17.89 12.06
CA TYR A 8 21.74 17.02 13.16
C TYR A 8 22.66 15.81 13.20
N ILE A 9 23.38 15.65 14.31
CA ILE A 9 24.17 14.45 14.61
C ILE A 9 23.46 13.77 15.76
N LYS A 10 23.05 12.51 15.58
CA LYS A 10 22.47 11.72 16.66
C LYS A 10 23.61 11.21 17.56
N PRO A 11 23.79 11.73 18.79
CA PRO A 11 24.78 11.19 19.72
C PRO A 11 24.38 9.78 20.16
N ASP A 12 25.37 8.98 20.55
CA ASP A 12 25.12 7.65 21.10
C ASP A 12 24.24 7.72 22.35
N GLU A 13 23.40 6.70 22.55
CA GLU A 13 22.54 6.67 23.72
C GLU A 13 23.35 6.64 25.02
N PRO A 14 23.02 7.52 25.99
CA PRO A 14 23.69 7.58 27.27
C PRO A 14 23.46 6.28 28.07
N SER A 15 24.44 5.93 28.90
CA SER A 15 24.49 4.67 29.65
C SER A 15 23.28 4.45 30.57
N PHE A 16 22.71 5.53 31.12
CA PHE A 16 21.50 5.48 31.95
C PHE A 16 20.27 5.00 31.17
N LEU A 17 20.01 5.56 29.97
CA LEU A 17 18.87 5.16 29.14
C LEU A 17 18.99 3.70 28.67
N LYS A 18 20.20 3.24 28.34
CA LYS A 18 20.45 1.84 27.98
C LYS A 18 20.10 0.87 29.11
N LYS A 19 20.41 1.21 30.36
CA LYS A 19 20.07 0.38 31.54
C LYS A 19 18.57 0.35 31.78
N LEU A 20 17.93 1.51 31.75
CA LEU A 20 16.49 1.64 31.97
C LEU A 20 15.68 0.89 30.90
N LYS A 21 16.05 1.02 29.63
CA LYS A 21 15.41 0.25 28.54
C LYS A 21 15.56 -1.25 28.71
N ARG A 22 16.72 -1.72 29.17
CA ARG A 22 16.98 -3.15 29.42
C ARG A 22 16.11 -3.68 30.55
N GLU A 23 16.03 -2.96 31.66
CA GLU A 23 15.20 -3.35 32.81
C GLU A 23 13.71 -3.33 32.47
N ALA A 24 13.27 -2.39 31.62
CA ALA A 24 11.90 -2.29 31.15
C ALA A 24 11.54 -3.29 30.02
N GLY A 25 12.49 -4.08 29.52
CA GLY A 25 12.26 -4.98 28.38
C GLY A 25 11.90 -4.26 27.08
N TYR A 26 12.38 -3.02 26.89
CA TYR A 26 12.05 -2.20 25.74
C TYR A 26 12.67 -2.76 24.45
N ILE A 27 11.81 -3.08 23.48
CA ILE A 27 12.20 -3.44 22.12
C ILE A 27 12.10 -2.17 21.27
N GLU A 28 13.17 -1.82 20.57
CA GLU A 28 13.16 -0.67 19.68
C GLU A 28 12.12 -0.85 18.58
N GLY A 29 11.23 0.15 18.44
CA GLY A 29 10.19 0.15 17.44
C GLY A 29 10.73 0.33 16.01
N PRO A 30 9.87 0.14 14.99
CA PRO A 30 10.25 0.30 13.60
C PRO A 30 10.82 1.70 13.35
N THR A 31 12.05 1.76 12.86
CA THR A 31 12.72 3.00 12.49
C THR A 31 12.35 3.41 11.07
N VAL A 32 12.74 4.60 10.62
CA VAL A 32 12.54 5.01 9.22
C VAL A 32 13.20 4.06 8.21
N ASP A 33 14.27 3.37 8.62
CA ASP A 33 14.98 2.41 7.79
C ASP A 33 14.17 1.13 7.59
N THR A 34 13.32 0.74 8.55
CA THR A 34 12.42 -0.41 8.38
C THR A 34 11.44 -0.24 7.21
N LYS A 35 11.08 1.01 6.84
CA LYS A 35 10.24 1.27 5.65
C LYS A 35 10.97 1.03 4.33
N ARG A 36 12.30 0.97 4.35
CA ARG A 36 13.16 0.77 3.18
C ARG A 36 13.63 -0.68 3.05
N GLU A 37 13.19 -1.55 3.94
CA GLU A 37 13.50 -2.97 3.85
C GLU A 37 12.92 -3.55 2.57
N ASN A 38 13.68 -4.43 1.93
CA ASN A 38 13.21 -5.14 0.76
C ASN A 38 12.33 -6.30 1.23
N TYR A 39 11.02 -6.17 1.02
CA TYR A 39 10.04 -7.20 1.37
C TYR A 39 9.97 -8.35 0.34
N GLY A 40 10.82 -8.34 -0.69
CA GLY A 40 10.87 -9.36 -1.73
C GLY A 40 10.16 -8.92 -3.00
N GLU A 41 9.99 -9.87 -3.92
CA GLU A 41 9.24 -9.65 -5.16
C GLU A 41 7.74 -9.69 -4.89
N VAL A 42 7.01 -8.73 -5.46
CA VAL A 42 5.53 -8.70 -5.43
C VAL A 42 5.03 -9.80 -6.35
N SER A 43 4.16 -10.68 -5.85
CA SER A 43 3.59 -11.75 -6.65
C SER A 43 2.52 -11.21 -7.59
N GLN A 44 2.15 -11.98 -8.62
CA GLN A 44 1.03 -11.59 -9.47
C GLN A 44 -0.30 -11.56 -8.70
N GLU A 45 -0.44 -12.38 -7.65
CA GLU A 45 -1.63 -12.42 -6.80
C GLU A 45 -1.80 -11.11 -6.01
N ASP A 46 -0.70 -10.51 -5.55
CA ASP A 46 -0.71 -9.23 -4.83
C ASP A 46 -1.13 -8.04 -5.70
N LEU A 47 -1.08 -8.20 -7.03
CA LEU A 47 -1.43 -7.18 -8.02
C LEU A 47 -2.88 -7.31 -8.52
N LEU A 48 -3.60 -8.37 -8.14
CA LEU A 48 -4.98 -8.60 -8.55
C LEU A 48 -5.93 -7.97 -7.53
N ASP A 49 -6.91 -7.21 -8.03
CA ASP A 49 -7.99 -6.70 -7.21
C ASP A 49 -8.77 -7.86 -6.59
N THR A 50 -8.97 -7.79 -5.28
CA THR A 50 -9.76 -8.74 -4.50
C THR A 50 -11.26 -8.43 -4.57
N GLU A 51 -12.11 -9.39 -4.20
CA GLU A 51 -13.57 -9.18 -4.16
C GLU A 51 -13.98 -8.05 -3.21
N GLU A 52 -13.19 -7.79 -2.15
CA GLU A 52 -13.44 -6.72 -1.18
C GLU A 52 -13.11 -5.33 -1.72
N GLU A 53 -12.23 -5.25 -2.72
CA GLU A 53 -11.83 -3.99 -3.37
C GLU A 53 -12.80 -3.57 -4.49
N LYS A 54 -13.71 -4.45 -4.90
CA LYS A 54 -14.71 -4.14 -5.92
C LYS A 54 -15.71 -3.07 -5.43
N PRO A 55 -16.13 -2.15 -6.30
CA PRO A 55 -17.08 -1.12 -5.93
C PRO A 55 -18.47 -1.70 -5.65
N THR A 56 -19.20 -1.12 -4.70
CA THR A 56 -20.61 -1.46 -4.48
C THR A 56 -21.47 -0.90 -5.61
N VAL A 57 -22.19 -1.78 -6.30
CA VAL A 57 -23.12 -1.39 -7.38
C VAL A 57 -24.49 -1.09 -6.79
N VAL A 58 -25.02 0.10 -7.07
CA VAL A 58 -26.37 0.53 -6.65
C VAL A 58 -27.15 1.00 -7.86
N VAL A 59 -28.33 0.40 -8.07
CA VAL A 59 -29.25 0.77 -9.16
C VAL A 59 -30.22 1.85 -8.66
N LEU A 60 -30.20 3.03 -9.28
CA LEU A 60 -31.04 4.16 -8.88
C LEU A 60 -32.15 4.45 -9.90
N LYS A 61 -31.89 4.21 -11.18
CA LYS A 61 -32.80 4.51 -12.29
C LYS A 61 -33.02 3.27 -13.17
N PRO A 62 -34.20 3.17 -13.84
CA PRO A 62 -34.41 2.15 -14.85
C PRO A 62 -33.44 2.40 -16.03
N GLY A 63 -32.48 1.49 -16.21
CA GLY A 63 -31.41 1.60 -17.19
C GLY A 63 -30.00 1.49 -16.60
N ASP A 64 -29.85 1.60 -15.27
CA ASP A 64 -28.58 1.29 -14.60
C ASP A 64 -28.35 -0.23 -14.61
N LEU A 65 -27.09 -0.64 -14.77
CA LEU A 65 -26.72 -2.05 -14.77
C LEU A 65 -26.78 -2.64 -13.36
N THR A 66 -27.28 -3.87 -13.26
CA THR A 66 -27.16 -4.66 -12.04
C THR A 66 -25.71 -5.14 -11.85
N ALA A 67 -25.37 -5.61 -10.65
CA ALA A 67 -24.02 -6.09 -10.35
C ALA A 67 -23.58 -7.23 -11.28
N GLU A 68 -24.50 -8.13 -11.64
CA GLU A 68 -24.23 -9.27 -12.52
C GLU A 68 -23.97 -8.81 -13.97
N GLU A 69 -24.78 -7.88 -14.48
CA GLU A 69 -24.62 -7.34 -15.83
C GLU A 69 -23.34 -6.50 -15.97
N ALA A 70 -22.96 -5.78 -14.91
CA ALA A 70 -21.72 -5.01 -14.88
C ALA A 70 -20.48 -5.91 -15.00
N GLN A 71 -20.47 -7.06 -14.33
CA GLN A 71 -19.38 -8.04 -14.42
C GLN A 71 -19.27 -8.63 -15.83
N LEU A 72 -20.40 -8.99 -16.43
CA LEU A 72 -20.42 -9.53 -17.80
C LEU A 72 -19.88 -8.51 -18.81
N GLU A 73 -20.27 -7.24 -18.68
CA GLU A 73 -19.79 -6.18 -19.56
C GLU A 73 -18.30 -5.88 -19.33
N GLU A 74 -17.82 -5.96 -18.09
CA GLU A 74 -16.40 -5.81 -17.77
C GLU A 74 -15.55 -6.89 -18.46
N GLU A 75 -15.98 -8.16 -18.44
CA GLU A 75 -15.31 -9.24 -19.15
C GLU A 75 -15.26 -8.99 -20.67
N ARG A 76 -16.36 -8.48 -21.24
CA ARG A 76 -16.45 -8.14 -22.65
C ARG A 76 -15.45 -7.04 -23.02
N LEU A 77 -15.36 -6.00 -22.18
CA LEU A 77 -14.42 -4.89 -22.36
C LEU A 77 -12.96 -5.34 -22.20
N LYS A 78 -12.65 -6.23 -21.25
CA LYS A 78 -11.32 -6.83 -21.09
C LYS A 78 -10.90 -7.61 -22.34
N LYS A 79 -11.80 -8.45 -22.88
CA LYS A 79 -11.57 -9.19 -24.13
C LYS A 79 -11.35 -8.22 -25.30
N GLY A 80 -12.22 -7.21 -25.46
CA GLY A 80 -12.10 -6.20 -26.52
C GLY A 80 -10.81 -5.39 -26.47
N LYS A 81 -10.37 -4.96 -25.28
CA LYS A 81 -9.08 -4.26 -25.08
C LYS A 81 -7.88 -5.15 -25.42
N SER A 82 -7.94 -6.44 -25.06
CA SER A 82 -6.91 -7.41 -25.44
C SER A 82 -6.80 -7.54 -26.97
N TYR A 83 -7.93 -7.68 -27.67
CA TYR A 83 -7.92 -7.71 -29.14
C TYR A 83 -7.39 -6.41 -29.73
N PHE A 84 -7.75 -5.24 -29.20
CA PHE A 84 -7.28 -3.95 -29.71
C PHE A 84 -5.78 -3.71 -29.51
N PHE A 85 -5.18 -4.22 -28.43
CA PHE A 85 -3.76 -4.02 -28.13
C PHE A 85 -2.84 -5.04 -28.83
N THR A 86 -3.40 -6.10 -29.43
CA THR A 86 -2.63 -7.17 -30.10
C THR A 86 -2.50 -6.96 -31.62
N ILE A 87 -3.15 -5.94 -32.18
CA ILE A 87 -3.09 -5.55 -33.61
C ILE A 87 -2.19 -4.33 -33.79
#